data_AF-A0A3R8ZM49-F1
#
_entry.id   AF-A0A3R8ZM49-F1
#
_cell.length_a   1.000
_cell.length_b   1.000
_cell.length_c   1.000
_cell.angle_alpha   90.00
_cell.angle_beta   90.00
_cell.angle_gamma   90.00
#
_symmetry.space_group_name_H-M   'P 1'
#
loop_
_entity.id
_entity.type
_entity.pdbx_description
1 polymer ?
#
loop_
_entity_poly.entity_id
_entity_poly.type
_entity_poly.pdbx_seq_one_letter_code
_entity_poly.pdbx_strand_id
1 'polypeptide(L)'
;MGAILGDDTTRYLFNVTQVRTPLPLTRGQKVDFVPMPDSQAAEIFALQSSTPAAWTSQVVNRGGQFDLGRVIQRTFSTIRDNAAIFFGAAAIMVGIPSTLMGIGQTSFVTGYSPTGLLAMGAGWVFYLVGMFMLQGMVVKAAVNSFNGKATSFGQAFDVGVKMFLPLLGVAIIAALGAGLGYLALIVPGVIISVMWSVASSAVVVEKRGVLESLQRSRDLTRGYRWNVFGLMVIYVILSWIIGAAIGALGLATGGSFLDGSPNLWVNVVSGVLVNILSSVVASAGVAALYYELRTVKEGAGPEALAAVFD
;
A
#
# COMPACT_ATOMS: atom_id res chain seq x y z
N MET A 1 -46.58 37.34 -22.52
CA MET A 1 -45.68 38.29 -21.84
C MET A 1 -45.56 37.87 -20.39
N GLY A 2 -44.35 37.87 -19.85
CA GLY A 2 -44.08 37.58 -18.45
C GLY A 2 -43.49 38.82 -17.75
N ALA A 3 -43.39 38.75 -16.43
CA ALA A 3 -42.74 39.78 -15.63
C ALA A 3 -41.70 39.14 -14.69
N ILE A 4 -40.53 39.77 -14.61
CA ILE A 4 -39.44 39.44 -13.68
C ILE A 4 -39.38 40.57 -12.66
N LEU A 5 -39.19 40.21 -11.38
CA LEU A 5 -38.95 41.18 -10.32
C LEU A 5 -37.44 41.31 -10.14
N GLY A 6 -36.89 42.51 -10.36
CA GLY A 6 -35.48 42.79 -10.11
C GLY A 6 -35.18 42.93 -8.62
N ASP A 7 -33.91 42.79 -8.25
CA ASP A 7 -33.43 42.98 -6.87
C ASP A 7 -33.58 44.45 -6.40
N ASP A 8 -33.72 45.38 -7.36
CA ASP A 8 -34.06 46.78 -7.16
C ASP A 8 -35.56 47.01 -6.91
N THR A 9 -36.34 45.94 -6.80
CA THR A 9 -37.81 45.90 -6.65
C THR A 9 -38.60 46.40 -7.88
N THR A 10 -37.92 46.71 -8.98
CA THR A 10 -38.55 47.11 -10.24
C THR A 10 -39.08 45.88 -10.98
N ARG A 11 -40.21 46.04 -11.68
CA ARG A 11 -40.79 44.98 -12.50
C ARG A 11 -40.36 45.13 -13.94
N TYR A 12 -39.68 44.11 -14.47
CA TYR A 12 -39.24 44.06 -15.86
C TYR A 12 -40.16 43.16 -16.69
N LEU A 13 -40.69 43.67 -17.79
CA LEU A 13 -41.54 42.91 -18.71
C LEU A 13 -40.70 42.21 -19.78
N PHE A 14 -41.12 41.00 -20.18
CA PHE A 14 -40.45 40.25 -21.24
C PHE A 14 -41.40 39.48 -22.16
N ASN A 15 -40.91 39.21 -23.37
CA ASN A 15 -41.55 38.31 -24.33
C ASN A 15 -40.81 36.96 -24.36
N VAL A 16 -41.53 35.88 -24.70
CA VAL A 16 -41.01 34.51 -24.72
C VAL A 16 -39.85 34.36 -25.72
N THR A 17 -39.83 35.18 -26.77
CA THR A 17 -38.75 35.22 -27.77
C THR A 17 -37.41 35.73 -27.22
N GLN A 18 -37.40 36.38 -26.06
CA GLN A 18 -36.19 36.92 -25.41
C GLN A 18 -35.58 35.95 -24.38
N VAL A 19 -36.21 34.79 -24.17
CA VAL A 19 -35.77 33.76 -23.22
C VAL A 19 -34.78 32.81 -23.91
N ARG A 20 -33.53 32.76 -23.44
CA ARG A 20 -32.46 31.92 -24.00
C ARG A 20 -32.24 30.66 -23.15
N THR A 21 -33.32 29.95 -22.82
CA THR A 21 -33.26 28.73 -21.99
C THR A 21 -33.84 27.51 -22.72
N PRO A 22 -33.31 26.29 -22.48
CA PRO A 22 -33.83 25.07 -23.10
C PRO A 22 -35.25 24.70 -22.65
N LEU A 23 -35.67 25.19 -21.47
CA LEU A 23 -36.95 24.87 -20.83
C LEU A 23 -37.76 26.16 -20.60
N PRO A 24 -39.11 26.10 -20.68
CA PRO A 24 -39.97 27.25 -20.37
C PRO A 24 -39.87 27.65 -18.90
N LEU A 25 -39.86 28.97 -18.65
CA LEU A 25 -39.75 29.53 -17.30
C LEU A 25 -40.99 29.22 -16.45
N THR A 26 -40.76 28.90 -15.18
CA THR A 26 -41.82 28.65 -14.18
C THR A 26 -41.93 29.78 -13.17
N ARG A 27 -43.12 29.98 -12.59
CA ARG A 27 -43.36 31.07 -11.62
C ARG A 27 -42.52 30.83 -10.35
N GLY A 28 -41.70 31.82 -9.97
CA GLY A 28 -40.80 31.72 -8.80
C GLY A 28 -39.38 31.24 -9.12
N GLN A 29 -39.08 30.95 -10.38
CA GLN A 29 -37.73 30.61 -10.84
C GLN A 29 -36.82 31.84 -10.84
N LYS A 30 -35.63 31.71 -10.26
CA LYS A 30 -34.60 32.76 -10.34
C LYS A 30 -34.03 32.80 -11.75
N VAL A 31 -33.80 34.01 -12.26
CA VAL A 31 -33.28 34.24 -13.60
C VAL A 31 -32.21 35.33 -13.54
N ASP A 32 -31.24 35.23 -14.43
CA ASP A 32 -30.30 36.30 -14.74
C ASP A 32 -30.79 36.98 -16.03
N PHE A 33 -30.73 38.30 -16.09
CA PHE A 33 -31.22 39.06 -17.23
C PHE A 33 -30.52 40.41 -17.36
N VAL A 34 -30.49 40.93 -18.58
CA VAL A 34 -29.96 42.26 -18.87
C VAL A 34 -31.13 43.26 -18.88
N PRO A 35 -31.12 44.28 -17.99
CA PRO A 35 -32.16 45.31 -17.99
C PRO A 35 -32.02 46.24 -19.20
N MET A 36 -33.14 46.52 -19.86
CA MET A 36 -33.26 47.45 -20.98
C MET A 36 -34.03 48.71 -20.56
N PRO A 37 -33.93 49.81 -21.34
CA PRO A 37 -34.80 50.98 -21.19
C PRO A 37 -36.29 50.58 -21.17
N ASP A 38 -37.12 51.40 -20.52
CA ASP A 38 -38.58 51.18 -20.36
C ASP A 38 -38.98 49.94 -19.55
N SER A 39 -38.12 49.50 -18.61
CA SER A 39 -38.39 48.34 -17.75
C SER A 39 -38.63 47.04 -18.54
N GLN A 40 -37.83 46.81 -19.59
CA GLN A 40 -37.83 45.55 -20.32
C GLN A 40 -36.66 44.66 -19.91
N ALA A 41 -36.83 43.35 -19.97
CA ALA A 41 -35.76 42.38 -19.76
C ALA A 41 -35.39 41.66 -21.07
N ALA A 42 -34.09 41.52 -21.33
CA ALA A 42 -33.57 40.73 -22.44
C ALA A 42 -32.45 39.80 -22.01
N GLU A 43 -32.14 38.85 -22.89
CA GLU A 43 -31.13 37.82 -22.66
C GLU A 43 -31.38 37.09 -21.33
N ILE A 44 -32.62 36.60 -21.17
CA ILE A 44 -33.05 35.98 -19.92
C ILE A 44 -32.51 34.55 -19.87
N PHE A 45 -31.68 34.29 -18.87
CA PHE A 45 -31.15 32.97 -18.54
C PHE A 45 -31.79 32.47 -17.25
N ALA A 46 -32.31 31.25 -17.27
CA ALA A 46 -32.73 30.57 -16.06
C ALA A 46 -31.49 30.29 -15.23
N LEU A 47 -31.41 30.87 -14.04
CA LEU A 47 -30.51 30.35 -13.02
C LEU A 47 -31.09 28.99 -12.68
N GLN A 48 -30.46 27.92 -13.17
CA GLN A 48 -30.65 26.62 -12.55
C GLN A 48 -30.45 26.89 -11.07
N SER A 49 -31.47 26.62 -10.24
CA SER A 49 -31.16 26.40 -8.85
C SER A 49 -30.07 25.35 -8.90
N SER A 50 -28.86 25.71 -8.51
CA SER A 50 -28.04 24.80 -7.76
C SER A 50 -28.86 24.52 -6.49
N THR A 51 -29.93 23.74 -6.64
CA THR A 51 -30.09 22.60 -5.76
C THR A 51 -28.69 21.99 -5.83
N PRO A 52 -27.83 22.11 -4.80
CA PRO A 52 -26.71 21.19 -4.74
C PRO A 52 -27.39 19.84 -4.96
N ALA A 53 -27.02 19.17 -6.07
CA ALA A 53 -27.69 17.98 -6.57
C ALA A 53 -28.18 17.22 -5.35
N ALA A 54 -29.52 17.11 -5.21
CA ALA A 54 -30.18 16.70 -3.99
C ALA A 54 -29.23 15.78 -3.25
N TRP A 55 -28.76 16.19 -2.07
CA TRP A 55 -27.96 15.32 -1.23
C TRP A 55 -28.89 14.13 -0.90
N THR A 56 -29.06 13.20 -1.84
CA THR A 56 -28.96 11.79 -1.52
C THR A 56 -27.79 11.78 -0.58
N SER A 57 -28.07 11.38 0.64
CA SER A 57 -27.09 11.05 1.65
C SER A 57 -26.19 9.90 1.20
N GLN A 58 -25.73 9.88 -0.05
CA GLN A 58 -24.32 9.73 -0.28
C GLN A 58 -23.65 10.92 0.43
N VAL A 59 -23.47 10.73 1.74
CA VAL A 59 -22.22 11.09 2.38
C VAL A 59 -21.14 10.76 1.36
N VAL A 60 -20.68 11.77 0.62
CA VAL A 60 -19.43 11.65 -0.14
C VAL A 60 -18.41 11.54 0.97
N ASN A 61 -18.22 10.29 1.40
CA ASN A 61 -17.25 9.90 2.39
C ASN A 61 -15.92 10.17 1.71
N ARG A 62 -15.44 11.41 1.81
CA ARG A 62 -14.16 11.84 1.24
C ARG A 62 -12.99 11.12 1.92
N GLY A 63 -13.24 10.35 2.97
CA GLY A 63 -12.43 9.19 3.31
C GLY A 63 -13.13 7.93 2.80
N GLY A 64 -12.59 7.29 1.77
CA GLY A 64 -13.06 5.97 1.35
C GLY A 64 -13.06 5.03 2.57
N GLN A 65 -14.07 4.16 2.73
CA GLN A 65 -13.96 3.12 3.74
C GLN A 65 -12.75 2.24 3.40
N PHE A 66 -11.93 1.93 4.42
CA PHE A 66 -10.82 1.00 4.26
C PHE A 66 -11.36 -0.34 3.76
N ASP A 67 -10.91 -0.75 2.58
CA ASP A 67 -11.33 -1.98 1.95
C ASP A 67 -10.17 -2.98 1.93
N LEU A 68 -10.33 -4.04 2.73
CA LEU A 68 -9.35 -5.12 2.84
C LEU A 68 -9.16 -5.86 1.52
N GLY A 69 -10.25 -6.08 0.78
CA GLY A 69 -10.22 -6.73 -0.53
C GLY A 69 -9.42 -5.91 -1.53
N ARG A 70 -9.56 -4.58 -1.47
CA ARG A 70 -8.77 -3.66 -2.31
C ARG A 70 -7.28 -3.73 -1.99
N VAL A 71 -6.89 -3.84 -0.71
CA VAL A 71 -5.47 -4.02 -0.36
C VAL A 71 -4.92 -5.29 -0.96
N ILE A 72 -5.63 -6.41 -0.79
CA ILE A 72 -5.21 -7.72 -1.33
C ILE A 72 -5.12 -7.67 -2.85
N GLN A 73 -6.14 -7.15 -3.53
CA GLN A 73 -6.15 -7.00 -4.99
C GLN A 73 -4.99 -6.15 -5.48
N ARG A 74 -4.68 -5.03 -4.81
CA ARG A 74 -3.53 -4.19 -5.14
C ARG A 74 -2.22 -4.93 -4.94
N THR A 75 -2.05 -5.68 -3.85
CA THR A 75 -0.86 -6.51 -3.63
C THR A 75 -0.63 -7.46 -4.81
N PHE A 76 -1.65 -8.22 -5.24
CA PHE A 76 -1.53 -9.13 -6.37
C PHE A 76 -1.33 -8.43 -7.71
N SER A 77 -2.00 -7.29 -7.95
CA SER A 77 -1.79 -6.47 -9.15
C SER A 77 -0.35 -5.99 -9.22
N THR A 78 0.16 -5.40 -8.15
CA THR A 78 1.54 -4.89 -8.10
C THR A 78 2.57 -6.00 -8.33
N ILE A 79 2.34 -7.19 -7.74
CA ILE A 79 3.20 -8.36 -7.97
C ILE A 79 3.16 -8.77 -9.44
N ARG A 80 1.97 -8.85 -10.05
CA ARG A 80 1.81 -9.21 -11.46
C ARG A 80 2.49 -8.21 -12.39
N ASP A 81 2.27 -6.92 -12.14
CA ASP A 81 2.75 -5.82 -13.00
C ASP A 81 4.28 -5.67 -12.95
N ASN A 82 4.91 -6.08 -11.83
CA ASN A 82 6.36 -5.98 -11.61
C ASN A 82 7.03 -7.34 -11.38
N ALA A 83 6.41 -8.44 -11.83
CA ALA A 83 6.82 -9.80 -11.49
C ALA A 83 8.31 -10.06 -11.79
N ALA A 84 8.79 -9.63 -12.96
CA ALA A 84 10.18 -9.80 -13.35
C ALA A 84 11.17 -9.14 -12.37
N ILE A 85 10.85 -7.93 -11.89
CA ILE A 85 11.69 -7.19 -10.95
C ILE A 85 11.60 -7.81 -9.57
N PHE A 86 10.39 -8.19 -9.13
CA PHE A 86 10.17 -8.72 -7.80
C PHE A 86 10.80 -10.09 -7.62
N PHE A 87 10.52 -11.02 -8.53
CA PHE A 87 11.08 -12.37 -8.47
C PHE A 87 12.56 -12.39 -8.83
N GLY A 88 13.01 -11.56 -9.78
CA GLY A 88 14.43 -11.41 -10.09
C GLY A 88 15.24 -10.85 -8.90
N ALA A 89 14.74 -9.77 -8.27
CA ALA A 89 15.36 -9.21 -7.08
C ALA A 89 15.30 -10.19 -5.91
N ALA A 90 14.16 -10.84 -5.66
CA ALA A 90 14.02 -11.79 -4.57
C ALA A 90 14.92 -13.02 -4.76
N ALA A 91 15.08 -13.53 -5.98
CA ALA A 91 15.99 -14.64 -6.25
C ALA A 91 17.45 -14.28 -5.89
N ILE A 92 17.89 -13.07 -6.21
CA ILE A 92 19.26 -12.61 -5.92
C ILE A 92 19.43 -12.25 -4.44
N MET A 93 18.53 -11.42 -3.92
CA MET A 93 18.64 -10.82 -2.59
C MET A 93 18.26 -11.78 -1.48
N VAL A 94 17.31 -12.68 -1.71
CA VAL A 94 16.78 -13.59 -0.69
C VAL A 94 17.12 -15.03 -1.04
N GLY A 95 16.98 -15.40 -2.31
CA GLY A 95 17.22 -16.76 -2.79
C GLY A 95 18.66 -17.23 -2.59
N ILE A 96 19.65 -16.52 -3.16
CA ILE A 96 21.07 -16.90 -3.03
C ILE A 96 21.50 -17.00 -1.56
N PRO A 97 21.21 -16.01 -0.67
CA PRO A 97 21.55 -16.13 0.74
C PRO A 97 20.83 -17.28 1.45
N SER A 98 19.55 -17.53 1.12
CA SER A 98 18.81 -18.65 1.70
C SER A 98 19.37 -20.01 1.28
N THR A 99 19.93 -20.14 0.06
CA THR A 99 20.64 -21.36 -0.36
C THR A 99 21.93 -21.55 0.45
N LEU A 100 22.71 -20.49 0.66
CA LEU A 100 23.92 -20.53 1.51
C LEU A 100 23.58 -20.96 2.94
N MET A 101 22.50 -20.41 3.50
CA MET A 101 21.98 -20.84 4.81
C MET A 101 21.57 -22.32 4.81
N GLY A 102 20.85 -22.77 3.78
CA GLY A 102 20.43 -24.18 3.66
C GLY A 102 21.60 -25.15 3.57
N ILE A 103 22.66 -24.79 2.85
CA ILE A 103 23.92 -25.56 2.79
C ILE A 103 24.59 -25.58 4.18
N GLY A 104 24.66 -24.44 4.86
CA GLY A 104 25.21 -24.34 6.21
C GLY A 104 24.44 -25.17 7.23
N GLN A 105 23.11 -25.12 7.19
CA GLN A 105 22.22 -25.94 8.04
C GLN A 105 22.39 -27.43 7.76
N THR A 106 22.46 -27.82 6.48
CA THR A 106 22.72 -29.20 6.09
C THR A 106 24.03 -29.71 6.68
N SER A 107 25.09 -28.89 6.58
CA SER A 107 26.39 -29.21 7.17
C SER A 107 26.33 -29.35 8.69
N PHE A 108 25.45 -28.63 9.38
CA PHE A 108 25.27 -28.77 10.82
C PHE A 108 24.59 -30.10 11.19
N VAL A 109 23.62 -30.56 10.38
CA VAL A 109 22.84 -31.78 10.61
C VAL A 109 23.61 -33.04 10.26
N THR A 110 24.36 -33.06 9.15
CA THR A 110 25.04 -34.28 8.67
C THR A 110 26.42 -34.50 9.29
N GLY A 111 27.00 -33.50 9.93
CA GLY A 111 28.28 -33.60 10.63
C GLY A 111 28.96 -32.24 10.73
N TYR A 112 29.19 -31.77 11.96
CA TYR A 112 29.72 -30.43 12.23
C TYR A 112 30.90 -30.08 11.32
N SER A 113 30.75 -28.99 10.58
CA SER A 113 31.79 -28.44 9.71
C SER A 113 31.95 -26.94 9.95
N PRO A 114 33.17 -26.46 10.25
CA PRO A 114 33.45 -25.03 10.36
C PRO A 114 33.06 -24.24 9.10
N THR A 115 33.22 -24.82 7.91
CA THR A 115 32.82 -24.16 6.66
C THR A 115 31.31 -24.05 6.53
N GLY A 116 30.56 -25.03 7.05
CA GLY A 116 29.10 -24.99 7.15
C GLY A 116 28.61 -23.88 8.08
N LEU A 117 29.27 -23.69 9.23
CA LEU A 117 28.95 -22.61 10.16
C LEU A 117 29.20 -21.23 9.53
N LEU A 118 30.32 -21.07 8.82
CA LEU A 118 30.62 -19.83 8.08
C LEU A 118 29.60 -19.57 6.97
N ALA A 119 29.20 -20.60 6.21
CA ALA A 119 28.18 -20.48 5.17
C ALA A 119 26.82 -20.08 5.76
N MET A 120 26.44 -20.65 6.92
CA MET A 120 25.21 -20.30 7.62
C MET A 120 25.24 -18.85 8.13
N GLY A 121 26.35 -18.44 8.77
CA GLY A 121 26.53 -17.08 9.27
C GLY A 121 26.54 -16.03 8.17
N ALA A 122 27.32 -16.26 7.11
CA ALA A 122 27.35 -15.38 5.95
C ALA A 122 25.99 -15.34 5.24
N GLY A 123 25.35 -16.49 5.04
CA GLY A 123 24.02 -16.59 4.46
C GLY A 123 22.99 -15.79 5.25
N TRP A 124 23.02 -15.84 6.58
CA TRP A 124 22.11 -15.06 7.43
C TRP A 124 22.34 -13.55 7.30
N VAL A 125 23.60 -13.11 7.31
CA VAL A 125 23.95 -11.69 7.12
C VAL A 125 23.49 -11.19 5.74
N PHE A 126 23.81 -11.93 4.67
CA PHE A 126 23.38 -11.55 3.32
C PHE A 126 21.86 -11.60 3.16
N TYR A 127 21.18 -12.55 3.81
CA TYR A 127 19.72 -12.65 3.80
C TYR A 127 19.09 -11.42 4.45
N LEU A 128 19.60 -10.98 5.60
CA LEU A 128 19.11 -9.77 6.26
C LEU A 128 19.28 -8.54 5.37
N VAL A 129 20.48 -8.37 4.78
CA VAL A 129 20.74 -7.25 3.87
C VAL A 129 19.78 -7.29 2.69
N GLY A 130 19.66 -8.44 2.04
CA GLY A 130 18.82 -8.62 0.88
C GLY A 130 17.33 -8.47 1.16
N MET A 131 16.86 -8.89 2.34
CA MET A 131 15.46 -8.72 2.75
C MET A 131 15.07 -7.24 2.81
N PHE A 132 15.88 -6.39 3.45
CA PHE A 132 15.60 -4.96 3.57
C PHE A 132 15.78 -4.23 2.22
N MET A 133 16.78 -4.62 1.42
CA MET A 133 16.94 -4.09 0.08
C MET A 133 15.74 -4.44 -0.80
N LEU A 134 15.27 -5.69 -0.78
CA LEU A 134 14.08 -6.13 -1.51
C LEU A 134 12.85 -5.35 -1.07
N GLN A 135 12.69 -5.09 0.23
CA GLN A 135 11.59 -4.27 0.73
C GLN A 135 11.60 -2.86 0.12
N GLY A 136 12.76 -2.20 0.08
CA GLY A 136 12.90 -0.89 -0.58
C GLY A 136 12.62 -0.93 -2.08
N MET A 137 13.13 -1.95 -2.78
CA MET A 137 12.89 -2.18 -4.22
C MET A 137 11.39 -2.36 -4.52
N VAL A 138 10.71 -3.19 -3.74
CA VAL A 138 9.29 -3.49 -3.93
C VAL A 138 8.42 -2.29 -3.65
N VAL A 139 8.68 -1.53 -2.58
CA VAL A 139 7.95 -0.28 -2.30
C VAL A 139 8.15 0.73 -3.44
N LYS A 140 9.38 0.88 -3.95
CA LYS A 140 9.64 1.79 -5.08
C LYS A 140 8.85 1.39 -6.33
N ALA A 141 8.88 0.11 -6.70
CA ALA A 141 8.16 -0.33 -7.89
C ALA A 141 6.64 -0.27 -7.70
N ALA A 142 6.14 -0.58 -6.50
CA ALA A 142 4.72 -0.46 -6.16
C ALA A 142 4.22 0.97 -6.33
N VAL A 143 4.96 1.95 -5.79
CA VAL A 143 4.62 3.37 -5.92
C VAL A 143 4.65 3.82 -7.37
N ASN A 144 5.68 3.45 -8.12
CA ASN A 144 5.77 3.78 -9.54
C ASN A 144 4.61 3.16 -10.35
N SER A 145 4.27 1.89 -10.06
CA SER A 145 3.15 1.18 -10.69
C SER A 145 1.81 1.85 -10.42
N PHE A 146 1.55 2.28 -9.18
CA PHE A 146 0.34 3.05 -8.84
C PHE A 146 0.29 4.42 -9.52
N ASN A 147 1.45 4.95 -9.94
CA ASN A 147 1.56 6.20 -10.68
C ASN A 147 1.65 5.99 -12.21
N GLY A 148 1.42 4.77 -12.71
CA GLY A 148 1.51 4.44 -14.13
C GLY A 148 2.92 4.53 -14.72
N LYS A 149 3.97 4.57 -13.88
CA LYS A 149 5.37 4.64 -14.30
C LYS A 149 6.00 3.24 -14.25
N ALA A 150 6.74 2.89 -15.31
CA ALA A 150 7.58 1.71 -15.30
C ALA A 150 8.78 1.92 -14.35
N THR A 151 9.21 0.85 -13.68
CA THR A 151 10.41 0.86 -12.84
C THR A 151 11.47 0.00 -13.50
N SER A 152 12.71 0.47 -13.59
CA SER A 152 13.82 -0.40 -14.01
C SER A 152 14.43 -1.10 -12.80
N PHE A 153 15.04 -2.28 -13.00
CA PHE A 153 15.71 -3.01 -11.93
C PHE A 153 16.79 -2.17 -11.23
N GLY A 154 17.60 -1.44 -12.01
CA GLY A 154 18.65 -0.57 -11.47
C GLY A 154 18.11 0.57 -10.60
N GLN A 155 16.99 1.19 -10.99
CA GLN A 155 16.34 2.23 -10.18
C GLN A 155 15.77 1.67 -8.87
N ALA A 156 15.14 0.49 -8.93
CA ALA A 156 14.67 -0.18 -7.72
C ALA A 156 15.85 -0.51 -6.81
N PHE A 157 16.93 -1.08 -7.37
CA PHE A 157 18.13 -1.48 -6.63
C PHE A 157 18.81 -0.29 -5.96
N ASP A 158 18.96 0.84 -6.65
CA ASP A 158 19.52 2.08 -6.10
C ASP A 158 18.72 2.56 -4.88
N VAL A 159 17.38 2.52 -4.95
CA VAL A 159 16.53 2.82 -3.80
C VAL A 159 16.70 1.78 -2.69
N GLY A 160 16.79 0.50 -3.02
CA GLY A 160 17.06 -0.57 -2.05
C GLY A 160 18.34 -0.34 -1.26
N VAL A 161 19.44 0.04 -1.93
CA VAL A 161 20.73 0.34 -1.29
C VAL A 161 20.63 1.61 -0.43
N LYS A 162 20.08 2.71 -0.98
CA LYS A 162 19.97 3.99 -0.25
C LYS A 162 19.07 3.90 0.97
N MET A 163 18.00 3.11 0.89
CA MET A 163 17.03 2.95 1.97
C MET A 163 17.40 1.83 2.93
N PHE A 164 18.49 1.08 2.71
CA PHE A 164 18.89 -0.02 3.58
C PHE A 164 19.08 0.42 5.04
N LEU A 165 19.91 1.45 5.30
CA LEU A 165 20.15 1.96 6.66
C LEU A 165 18.87 2.51 7.32
N PRO A 166 18.07 3.38 6.65
CA PRO A 166 16.80 3.84 7.19
C PRO A 166 15.81 2.70 7.51
N LEU A 167 15.67 1.72 6.63
CA LEU A 167 14.79 0.56 6.83
C LEU A 167 15.28 -0.30 7.99
N LEU A 168 16.59 -0.53 8.09
CA LEU A 168 17.19 -1.25 9.22
C LEU A 168 16.94 -0.53 10.54
N GLY A 169 17.08 0.80 10.57
CA GLY A 169 16.76 1.61 11.75
C GLY A 169 15.30 1.49 12.17
N VAL A 170 14.36 1.54 11.21
CA VAL A 170 12.93 1.32 11.50
C VAL A 170 12.69 -0.10 12.01
N ALA A 171 13.31 -1.10 11.39
CA ALA A 171 13.14 -2.48 11.77
C ALA A 171 13.64 -2.75 13.21
N ILE A 172 14.78 -2.18 13.60
CA ILE A 172 15.33 -2.33 14.95
C ILE A 172 14.39 -1.71 15.99
N ILE A 173 13.97 -0.45 15.79
CA ILE A 173 13.08 0.23 16.75
C ILE A 173 11.72 -0.49 16.79
N ALA A 174 11.20 -0.89 15.64
CA ALA A 174 9.93 -1.61 15.56
C ALA A 174 10.00 -2.97 16.26
N ALA A 175 11.08 -3.72 16.06
CA ALA A 175 11.29 -5.01 16.69
C ALA A 175 11.50 -4.89 18.20
N LEU A 176 12.26 -3.90 18.66
CA LEU A 176 12.45 -3.65 20.10
C LEU A 176 11.14 -3.23 20.77
N GLY A 177 10.41 -2.28 20.19
CA GLY A 177 9.15 -1.84 20.77
C GLY A 177 8.07 -2.93 20.74
N ALA A 178 7.94 -3.66 19.63
CA ALA A 178 7.01 -4.79 19.56
C ALA A 178 7.44 -5.92 20.50
N GLY A 179 8.73 -6.25 20.55
CA GLY A 179 9.31 -7.27 21.41
C GLY A 179 9.10 -6.97 22.90
N LEU A 180 9.39 -5.75 23.34
CA LEU A 180 9.08 -5.30 24.71
C LEU A 180 7.57 -5.34 24.97
N GLY A 181 6.76 -4.97 23.97
CA GLY A 181 5.31 -5.13 24.01
C GLY A 181 4.91 -6.58 24.30
N TYR A 182 5.36 -7.54 23.49
CA TYR A 182 5.08 -8.97 23.65
C TYR A 182 5.61 -9.55 24.97
N LEU A 183 6.78 -9.09 25.43
CA LEU A 183 7.35 -9.48 26.72
C LEU A 183 6.50 -9.00 27.90
N ALA A 184 5.94 -7.79 27.81
CA ALA A 184 5.05 -7.27 28.82
C ALA A 184 3.69 -7.98 28.79
N LEU A 185 3.05 -8.07 27.62
CA LEU A 185 1.79 -8.79 27.35
C LEU A 185 1.57 -8.96 25.83
N ILE A 186 0.82 -10.00 25.41
CA ILE A 186 0.52 -10.22 23.98
C ILE A 186 -0.20 -9.02 23.34
N VAL A 187 -1.21 -8.47 24.02
CA VAL A 187 -2.04 -7.37 23.49
C VAL A 187 -1.24 -6.11 23.13
N PRO A 188 -0.40 -5.52 24.01
CA PRO A 188 0.42 -4.36 23.65
C PRO A 188 1.43 -4.66 22.54
N GLY A 189 2.00 -5.87 22.49
CA GLY A 189 2.85 -6.30 21.38
C GLY A 189 2.13 -6.24 20.03
N VAL A 190 0.92 -6.80 19.95
CA VAL A 190 0.08 -6.74 18.75
C VAL A 190 -0.27 -5.31 18.37
N ILE A 191 -0.65 -4.47 19.34
CA ILE A 191 -0.99 -3.06 19.08
C ILE A 191 0.20 -2.32 18.47
N ILE A 192 1.41 -2.54 18.99
CA ILE A 192 2.63 -1.92 18.46
C ILE A 192 2.95 -2.44 17.05
N SER A 193 2.87 -3.75 16.81
CA SER A 193 3.05 -4.34 15.47
C SER A 193 2.07 -3.75 14.45
N VAL A 194 0.80 -3.59 14.82
CA VAL A 194 -0.23 -2.99 13.96
C VAL A 194 0.10 -1.52 13.68
N MET A 195 0.50 -0.77 14.70
CA MET A 195 0.81 0.66 14.59
C MET A 195 2.00 0.94 13.67
N TRP A 196 2.99 0.04 13.59
CA TRP A 196 4.20 0.23 12.81
C TRP A 196 4.26 -0.61 11.54
N SER A 197 3.18 -1.31 11.20
CA SER A 197 3.07 -2.21 10.04
C SER A 197 3.46 -1.56 8.70
N VAL A 198 3.19 -0.27 8.53
CA VAL A 198 3.48 0.50 7.30
C VAL A 198 4.64 1.48 7.44
N ALA A 199 5.46 1.35 8.50
CA ALA A 199 6.55 2.29 8.77
C ALA A 199 7.66 2.22 7.71
N SER A 200 7.94 1.02 7.18
CA SER A 200 8.93 0.83 6.12
C SER A 200 8.52 1.53 4.83
N SER A 201 7.24 1.44 4.43
CA SER A 201 6.73 2.19 3.28
C SER A 201 6.74 3.70 3.55
N ALA A 202 6.42 4.14 4.77
CA ALA A 202 6.49 5.57 5.11
C ALA A 202 7.92 6.13 4.98
N VAL A 203 8.96 5.39 5.40
CA VAL A 203 10.37 5.80 5.19
C VAL A 203 10.69 5.95 3.71
N VAL A 204 10.39 4.91 2.91
CA VAL A 204 10.81 4.87 1.50
C VAL A 204 10.04 5.90 0.66
N VAL A 205 8.75 6.10 0.96
CA VAL A 205 7.89 7.00 0.19
C VAL A 205 8.03 8.45 0.62
N GLU A 206 8.06 8.72 1.92
CA GLU A 206 8.10 10.10 2.44
C GLU A 206 9.54 10.59 2.68
N LYS A 207 10.56 9.73 2.52
CA LYS A 207 11.99 10.02 2.76
C LYS A 207 12.26 10.69 4.11
N ARG A 208 11.43 10.37 5.11
CA ARG A 208 11.50 10.93 6.47
C ARG A 208 12.52 10.18 7.33
N GLY A 209 12.88 10.79 8.45
CA GLY A 209 13.72 10.14 9.45
C GLY A 209 13.04 8.91 10.06
N VAL A 210 13.84 7.96 10.57
CA VAL A 210 13.36 6.68 11.16
C VAL A 210 12.22 6.88 12.16
N LEU A 211 12.39 7.81 13.12
CA LEU A 211 11.40 8.09 14.16
C LEU A 211 10.13 8.76 13.60
N GLU A 212 10.30 9.69 12.66
CA GLU A 212 9.18 10.38 12.02
C GLU A 212 8.32 9.40 11.21
N SER A 213 8.94 8.44 10.52
CA SER A 213 8.22 7.40 9.78
C SER A 213 7.44 6.45 10.68
N LEU A 214 7.94 6.15 11.89
CA LEU A 214 7.20 5.37 12.89
C LEU A 214 5.99 6.14 13.44
N GLN A 215 6.16 7.43 13.74
CA GLN A 215 5.06 8.31 14.15
C GLN A 215 4.01 8.40 13.05
N ARG A 216 4.45 8.59 11.81
CA ARG A 216 3.61 8.63 10.63
C ARG A 216 2.81 7.34 10.45
N SER A 217 3.45 6.19 10.60
CA SER A 217 2.79 4.88 10.53
C SER A 217 1.69 4.75 11.60
N ARG A 218 1.97 5.20 12.83
CA ARG A 218 0.99 5.24 13.92
C ARG A 218 -0.21 6.13 13.57
N ASP A 219 0.05 7.28 12.98
CA ASP A 219 -1.00 8.22 12.60
C ASP A 219 -1.83 7.70 11.44
N LEU A 220 -1.23 7.03 10.45
CA LEU A 220 -1.95 6.39 9.33
C LEU A 220 -2.82 5.21 9.80
N THR A 221 -2.37 4.43 10.77
CA THR A 221 -3.12 3.26 11.26
C THR A 221 -4.20 3.62 12.29
N ARG A 222 -4.18 4.83 12.87
CA ARG A 222 -5.18 5.29 13.86
C ARG A 222 -6.61 5.22 13.30
N GLY A 223 -7.53 4.56 14.01
CA GLY A 223 -8.93 4.43 13.57
C GLY A 223 -9.21 3.25 12.62
N TYR A 224 -8.18 2.62 12.06
CA TYR A 224 -8.30 1.42 11.19
C TYR A 224 -7.54 0.21 11.74
N ARG A 225 -7.16 0.24 13.02
CA ARG A 225 -6.30 -0.79 13.65
C ARG A 225 -6.89 -2.19 13.56
N TRP A 226 -8.22 -2.33 13.68
CA TRP A 226 -8.90 -3.62 13.55
C TRP A 226 -8.81 -4.19 12.13
N ASN A 227 -8.93 -3.35 11.12
CA ASN A 227 -8.84 -3.76 9.72
C ASN A 227 -7.39 -4.15 9.37
N VAL A 228 -6.41 -3.36 9.85
CA VAL A 228 -4.98 -3.66 9.72
C VAL A 228 -4.62 -4.96 10.45
N PHE A 229 -5.15 -5.15 11.66
CA PHE A 229 -4.98 -6.39 12.43
C PHE A 229 -5.58 -7.58 11.68
N GLY A 230 -6.81 -7.47 11.15
CA GLY A 230 -7.44 -8.51 10.34
C GLY A 230 -6.60 -8.87 9.12
N LEU A 231 -6.02 -7.88 8.41
CA LEU A 231 -5.11 -8.14 7.31
C LEU A 231 -3.84 -8.87 7.77
N MET A 232 -3.24 -8.46 8.89
CA MET A 232 -2.07 -9.13 9.45
C MET A 232 -2.38 -10.59 9.81
N VAL A 233 -3.54 -10.86 10.41
CA VAL A 233 -3.98 -12.22 10.74
C VAL A 233 -4.14 -13.05 9.47
N ILE A 234 -4.79 -12.51 8.44
CA ILE A 234 -4.92 -13.20 7.14
C ILE A 234 -3.55 -13.49 6.55
N TYR A 235 -2.63 -12.53 6.57
CA TYR A 235 -1.27 -12.69 6.07
C TYR A 235 -0.51 -13.80 6.83
N VAL A 236 -0.61 -13.83 8.17
CA VAL A 236 -0.01 -14.88 9.00
C VAL A 236 -0.60 -16.25 8.68
N ILE A 237 -1.93 -16.35 8.58
CA ILE A 237 -2.62 -17.60 8.22
C ILE A 237 -2.19 -18.08 6.83
N LEU A 238 -2.14 -17.19 5.83
CA LEU A 238 -1.68 -17.53 4.49
C LEU A 238 -0.22 -18.00 4.49
N SER A 239 0.65 -17.32 5.25
CA SER A 239 2.05 -17.72 5.39
C SER A 239 2.17 -19.11 6.03
N TRP A 240 1.35 -19.43 7.04
CA TRP A 240 1.30 -20.76 7.64
C TRP A 240 0.76 -21.82 6.68
N ILE A 241 -0.29 -21.53 5.91
CA ILE A 241 -0.84 -22.45 4.90
C ILE A 241 0.23 -22.76 3.83
N ILE A 242 0.90 -21.72 3.32
CA ILE A 242 1.98 -21.88 2.33
C ILE A 242 3.12 -22.70 2.94
N GLY A 243 3.55 -22.37 4.16
CA GLY A 243 4.59 -23.11 4.89
C GLY A 243 4.22 -24.57 5.11
N ALA A 244 2.98 -24.87 5.53
CA ALA A 244 2.49 -26.21 5.77
C ALA A 244 2.37 -27.02 4.47
N ALA A 245 1.83 -26.43 3.40
CA ALA A 245 1.73 -27.07 2.09
C ALA A 245 3.12 -27.48 1.56
N ILE A 246 4.11 -26.60 1.76
CA ILE A 246 5.48 -26.86 1.30
C ILE A 246 6.19 -27.87 2.21
N GLY A 247 5.96 -27.80 3.53
CA GLY A 247 6.38 -28.84 4.46
C GLY A 247 5.84 -30.22 4.07
N ALA A 248 4.56 -30.30 3.71
CA ALA A 248 3.94 -31.52 3.23
C ALA A 248 4.55 -32.01 1.90
N LEU A 249 4.85 -31.10 0.96
CA LEU A 249 5.58 -31.45 -0.28
C LEU A 249 6.99 -31.98 0.00
N GLY A 250 7.70 -31.37 0.97
CA GLY A 250 8.98 -31.86 1.46
C GLY A 250 8.86 -33.31 1.94
N LEU A 251 7.92 -33.58 2.84
CA LEU A 251 7.66 -34.93 3.36
C LEU A 251 7.30 -35.93 2.25
N ALA A 252 6.42 -35.54 1.31
CA ALA A 252 5.99 -36.39 0.20
C ALA A 252 7.11 -36.74 -0.78
N THR A 253 8.14 -35.89 -0.89
CA THR A 253 9.32 -36.10 -1.74
C THR A 253 10.50 -36.75 -0.99
N GLY A 254 10.27 -37.25 0.23
CA GLY A 254 11.29 -37.88 1.07
C GLY A 254 12.23 -36.88 1.77
N GLY A 255 11.91 -35.59 1.74
CA GLY A 255 12.53 -34.54 2.55
C GLY A 255 11.92 -34.50 3.96
N SER A 256 12.71 -34.60 5.01
CA SER A 256 12.24 -34.32 6.39
C SER A 256 12.94 -33.09 6.94
N PHE A 257 12.18 -32.18 7.57
CA PHE A 257 12.73 -31.05 8.33
C PHE A 257 13.39 -31.48 9.65
N LEU A 258 13.02 -32.65 10.18
CA LEU A 258 13.40 -33.09 11.52
C LEU A 258 14.48 -34.17 11.53
N ASP A 259 14.60 -34.98 10.49
CA ASP A 259 15.37 -36.25 10.54
C ASP A 259 16.59 -36.33 9.61
N GLY A 260 17.04 -35.21 9.01
CA GLY A 260 18.26 -35.22 8.17
C GLY A 260 18.17 -36.17 6.96
N SER A 261 17.00 -36.24 6.33
CA SER A 261 16.70 -37.23 5.28
C SER A 261 17.67 -37.18 4.07
N PRO A 262 17.76 -38.25 3.25
CA PRO A 262 18.68 -38.30 2.10
C PRO A 262 18.46 -37.22 1.03
N ASN A 263 17.30 -36.57 1.01
CA ASN A 263 16.90 -35.58 0.01
C ASN A 263 17.08 -34.14 0.52
N LEU A 264 18.20 -33.84 1.18
CA LEU A 264 18.54 -32.51 1.71
C LEU A 264 18.38 -31.38 0.68
N TRP A 265 18.71 -31.66 -0.59
CA TRP A 265 18.56 -30.70 -1.68
C TRP A 265 17.11 -30.31 -1.96
N VAL A 266 16.15 -31.21 -1.73
CA VAL A 266 14.72 -30.89 -1.89
C VAL A 266 14.26 -29.93 -0.79
N ASN A 267 14.76 -30.09 0.44
CA ASN A 267 14.50 -29.15 1.53
C ASN A 267 15.13 -27.76 1.26
N VAL A 268 16.35 -27.71 0.74
CA VAL A 268 17.01 -26.45 0.38
C VAL A 268 16.23 -25.73 -0.72
N VAL A 269 15.93 -26.42 -1.83
CA VAL A 269 15.22 -25.80 -2.96
C VAL A 269 13.81 -25.35 -2.57
N SER A 270 13.05 -26.20 -1.87
CA SER A 270 11.71 -25.84 -1.40
C SER A 270 11.75 -24.65 -0.45
N GLY A 271 12.67 -24.64 0.52
CA GLY A 271 12.87 -23.53 1.45
C GLY A 271 13.23 -22.20 0.77
N VAL A 272 14.07 -22.24 -0.25
CA VAL A 272 14.45 -21.07 -1.07
C VAL A 272 13.21 -20.50 -1.78
N LEU A 273 12.42 -21.37 -2.43
CA LEU A 273 11.21 -20.95 -3.13
C LEU A 273 10.18 -20.32 -2.17
N VAL A 274 10.01 -20.88 -0.97
CA VAL A 274 9.13 -20.33 0.08
C VAL A 274 9.57 -18.92 0.46
N ASN A 275 10.86 -18.73 0.70
CA ASN A 275 11.42 -17.45 1.12
C ASN A 275 11.25 -16.38 0.04
N ILE A 276 11.49 -16.74 -1.22
CA ILE A 276 11.27 -15.84 -2.37
C ILE A 276 9.80 -15.43 -2.44
N LEU A 277 8.87 -16.39 -2.46
CA LEU A 277 7.43 -16.11 -2.54
C LEU A 277 6.95 -15.28 -1.36
N SER A 278 7.31 -15.68 -0.14
CA SER A 278 6.87 -15.01 1.08
C SER A 278 7.41 -13.59 1.17
N SER A 279 8.67 -13.36 0.82
CA SER A 279 9.28 -12.02 0.86
C SER A 279 8.64 -11.04 -0.12
N VAL A 280 8.30 -11.50 -1.34
CA VAL A 280 7.60 -10.68 -2.34
C VAL A 280 6.18 -10.35 -1.88
N VAL A 281 5.43 -11.33 -1.37
CA VAL A 281 4.07 -11.10 -0.88
C VAL A 281 4.07 -10.18 0.35
N ALA A 282 5.01 -10.36 1.29
CA ALA A 282 5.16 -9.52 2.47
C ALA A 282 5.37 -8.04 2.09
N SER A 283 6.37 -7.81 1.23
CA SER A 283 6.80 -6.46 0.86
C SER A 283 5.75 -5.74 0.02
N ALA A 284 5.13 -6.43 -0.93
CA ALA A 284 4.02 -5.88 -1.72
C ALA A 284 2.76 -5.64 -0.87
N GLY A 285 2.49 -6.51 0.11
CA GLY A 285 1.41 -6.37 1.08
C GLY A 285 1.54 -5.09 1.91
N VAL A 286 2.74 -4.85 2.45
CA VAL A 286 3.04 -3.64 3.24
C VAL A 286 2.89 -2.36 2.39
N ALA A 287 3.39 -2.39 1.14
CA ALA A 287 3.25 -1.26 0.21
C ALA A 287 1.78 -0.95 -0.15
N ALA A 288 0.99 -1.98 -0.44
CA ALA A 288 -0.43 -1.84 -0.77
C ALA A 288 -1.25 -1.34 0.42
N LEU A 289 -0.95 -1.85 1.63
CA LEU A 289 -1.60 -1.41 2.87
C LEU A 289 -1.30 0.07 3.15
N TYR A 290 -0.03 0.47 3.01
CA TYR A 290 0.37 1.87 3.16
C TYR A 290 -0.39 2.78 2.20
N TYR A 291 -0.45 2.38 0.93
CA TYR A 291 -1.17 3.15 -0.08
C TYR A 291 -2.65 3.28 0.26
N GLU A 292 -3.36 2.19 0.61
CA GLU A 292 -4.78 2.27 0.99
C GLU A 292 -5.02 3.15 2.21
N LEU A 293 -4.24 3.01 3.28
CA LEU A 293 -4.39 3.86 4.46
C LEU A 293 -4.19 5.33 4.13
N ARG A 294 -3.25 5.64 3.24
CA ARG A 294 -3.00 7.01 2.79
C ARG A 294 -4.13 7.54 1.91
N THR A 295 -4.62 6.76 0.95
CA THR A 295 -5.74 7.16 0.09
C THR A 295 -7.00 7.42 0.92
N VAL A 296 -7.29 6.54 1.89
CA VAL A 296 -8.45 6.64 2.78
C VAL A 296 -8.37 7.85 3.71
N LYS A 297 -7.19 8.18 4.23
CA LYS A 297 -7.04 9.27 5.22
C LYS A 297 -6.78 10.64 4.63
N GLU A 298 -6.02 10.68 3.54
CA GLU A 298 -5.51 11.94 3.00
C GLU A 298 -6.20 12.32 1.69
N GLY A 299 -7.06 11.45 1.16
CA GLY A 299 -7.69 11.65 -0.15
C GLY A 299 -6.70 11.71 -1.30
N ALA A 300 -5.42 11.42 -1.04
CA ALA A 300 -4.34 11.49 -2.00
C ALA A 300 -4.46 10.32 -2.98
N GLY A 301 -5.04 10.61 -4.15
CA GLY A 301 -4.83 9.86 -5.37
C GLY A 301 -3.38 10.00 -5.90
N PRO A 302 -3.04 9.27 -6.96
CA PRO A 302 -1.71 9.18 -7.58
C PRO A 302 -1.01 10.52 -7.83
N GLU A 303 -1.74 11.64 -8.00
CA GLU A 303 -1.17 12.94 -8.34
C GLU A 303 -0.30 13.56 -7.23
N ALA A 304 -0.59 13.30 -5.95
CA ALA A 304 0.18 13.86 -4.82
C ALA A 304 1.51 13.12 -4.55
N LEU A 305 1.71 11.94 -5.15
CA LEU A 305 2.96 11.18 -5.07
C LEU A 305 4.02 11.73 -6.04
N ALA A 306 3.60 12.38 -7.14
CA ALA A 306 4.52 12.94 -8.13
C ALA A 306 5.35 14.11 -7.57
N ALA A 307 4.75 14.94 -6.70
CA ALA A 307 5.40 16.11 -6.11
C ALA A 307 6.48 15.81 -5.05
N VAL A 308 6.64 14.54 -4.62
CA VAL A 308 7.65 14.14 -3.62
C VAL A 308 8.93 13.59 -4.28
N PHE A 309 8.91 13.42 -5.60
CA PHE A 309 10.02 12.87 -6.39
C PHE A 309 10.62 13.83 -7.42
N ASP A 310 10.04 15.03 -7.60
CA ASP A 310 10.68 16.21 -8.19
C ASP A 310 11.41 16.99 -7.10
#